data_AF-P58147-F1
#
_entry.id   AF-P58147-F1
#
_cell.length_a   1.000
_cell.length_b   1.000
_cell.length_c   1.000
_cell.angle_alpha   90.00
_cell.angle_beta   90.00
_cell.angle_gamma   90.00
#
_symmetry.space_group_name_H-M   'P 1'
#
loop_
_entity.id
_entity.type
_entity.pdbx_description
1 polymer ?
#
loop_
_entity_poly.entity_id
_entity_poly.type
_entity_poly.pdbx_seq_one_letter_code
_entity_poly.pdbx_strand_id
1 'polypeptide(L)'
;MYKTKIFYKSGLFLHGRRYIYRKPKETNYWKNYIIVPLYINDKEVGIDKTISEPEYILLDIILYGPLKIKLSEYFNLNNKIIDRTTTYKKLLEKNTIYGINFNFTFPILLNFKDSENKYQLKEYLDFNNILQIYLIENKKYIYRELRSKFDWDEYNVLKIRLYVNHKSVIFIKDKYLEEPTELEYIVLDLFLLGPLEKEYSENYKIIYLINERNKRYKDMYDMGEIYGINIRFDKLDYFKFLNSEYSTEERIYEKILFIYIIT
;
A
#
# COMPACT_ATOMS: atom_id res chain seq x y z
N MET A 1 -35.14 15.51 -16.66
CA MET A 1 -34.46 14.21 -16.54
C MET A 1 -33.44 14.10 -17.66
N TYR A 2 -32.18 14.49 -17.43
CA TYR A 2 -31.14 14.44 -18.46
C TYR A 2 -30.67 12.99 -18.63
N LYS A 3 -31.06 12.36 -19.73
CA LYS A 3 -30.50 11.07 -20.16
C LYS A 3 -29.01 11.28 -20.46
N THR A 4 -28.15 10.91 -19.52
CA THR A 4 -26.71 10.84 -19.74
C THR A 4 -26.46 9.88 -20.91
N LYS A 5 -26.09 10.41 -22.08
CA LYS A 5 -25.60 9.61 -23.20
C LYS A 5 -24.30 8.94 -22.76
N ILE A 6 -24.40 7.69 -22.30
CA ILE A 6 -23.26 6.82 -22.07
C ILE A 6 -22.72 6.45 -23.45
N PHE A 7 -21.56 6.99 -23.80
CA PHE A 7 -20.84 6.58 -25.00
C PHE A 7 -20.26 5.18 -24.77
N TYR A 8 -20.88 4.15 -25.36
CA TYR A 8 -20.29 2.83 -25.51
C TYR A 8 -19.14 2.90 -26.52
N LYS A 9 -17.96 3.39 -26.09
CA LYS A 9 -16.74 3.16 -26.85
C LYS A 9 -16.23 1.77 -26.46
N SER A 10 -16.69 0.77 -27.22
CA SER A 10 -16.09 -0.57 -27.38
C SER A 10 -15.25 -1.05 -26.19
N GLY A 11 -15.84 -1.89 -25.33
CA GLY A 11 -15.12 -2.53 -24.24
C GLY A 11 -13.87 -3.25 -24.75
N LEU A 12 -12.70 -2.75 -24.40
CA LEU A 12 -11.43 -3.41 -24.70
C LEU A 12 -11.37 -4.72 -23.89
N PHE A 13 -11.29 -5.85 -24.60
CA PHE A 13 -10.94 -7.13 -24.01
C PHE A 13 -9.46 -7.10 -23.61
N LEU A 14 -9.17 -6.80 -22.35
CA LEU A 14 -7.85 -6.96 -21.75
C LEU A 14 -7.92 -8.10 -20.73
N HIS A 15 -7.30 -9.23 -21.06
CA HIS A 15 -7.20 -10.44 -20.22
C HIS A 15 -8.56 -11.01 -19.73
N GLY A 16 -9.55 -11.10 -20.62
CA GLY A 16 -10.84 -11.73 -20.31
C GLY A 16 -11.73 -10.96 -19.32
N ARG A 17 -11.38 -9.71 -18.97
CA ARG A 17 -12.15 -8.88 -18.03
C ARG A 17 -12.70 -7.64 -18.73
N ARG A 18 -14.01 -7.40 -18.66
CA ARG A 18 -14.67 -6.21 -19.21
C ARG A 18 -14.55 -5.02 -18.26
N TYR A 19 -14.18 -3.87 -18.79
CA TYR A 19 -14.07 -2.60 -18.07
C TYR A 19 -15.04 -1.56 -18.63
N ILE A 20 -15.53 -0.70 -17.75
CA ILE A 20 -16.24 0.53 -18.09
C ILE A 20 -15.27 1.68 -17.87
N TYR A 21 -15.21 2.59 -18.84
CA TYR A 21 -14.39 3.79 -18.80
C TYR A 21 -15.29 5.03 -18.85
N ARG A 22 -14.91 6.05 -18.09
CA ARG A 22 -15.59 7.35 -18.05
C ARG A 22 -14.54 8.45 -18.18
N LYS A 23 -14.86 9.49 -18.96
CA LYS A 23 -14.08 10.73 -18.95
C LYS A 23 -14.51 11.60 -17.77
N PRO A 24 -13.56 12.28 -17.10
CA PRO A 24 -13.91 13.26 -16.08
C PRO A 24 -14.70 14.41 -16.69
N LYS A 25 -15.51 15.08 -15.87
CA LYS A 25 -16.21 16.31 -16.28
C LYS A 25 -15.20 17.43 -16.51
N GLU A 26 -15.40 18.20 -17.57
CA GLU A 26 -14.53 19.33 -17.92
C GLU A 26 -14.68 20.48 -16.93
N THR A 27 -13.67 21.36 -16.81
CA THR A 27 -13.70 22.51 -15.91
C THR A 27 -14.92 23.42 -16.14
N ASN A 28 -15.38 23.57 -17.39
CA ASN A 28 -16.59 24.35 -17.70
C ASN A 28 -17.86 23.74 -17.11
N TYR A 29 -17.93 22.43 -16.89
CA TYR A 29 -19.03 21.81 -16.16
C TYR A 29 -19.06 22.32 -14.72
N TRP A 30 -17.90 22.35 -14.06
CA TRP A 30 -17.76 22.77 -12.68
C TRP A 30 -17.98 24.28 -12.49
N LYS A 31 -17.55 25.12 -13.43
CA LYS A 31 -17.85 26.56 -13.46
C LYS A 31 -19.35 26.87 -13.49
N ASN A 32 -20.12 26.02 -14.15
CA ASN A 32 -21.57 26.14 -14.25
C ASN A 32 -22.31 25.22 -13.26
N TYR A 33 -21.60 24.69 -12.27
CA TYR A 33 -22.18 23.78 -11.29
C TYR A 33 -22.96 24.58 -10.25
N ILE A 34 -24.21 24.88 -10.58
CA ILE A 34 -25.11 25.73 -9.77
C ILE A 34 -25.73 24.94 -8.59
N ILE A 35 -25.49 23.64 -8.53
CA ILE A 35 -26.07 22.77 -7.52
C ILE A 35 -25.18 22.83 -6.27
N VAL A 36 -25.47 23.84 -5.45
CA VAL A 36 -25.15 23.95 -4.02
C VAL A 36 -23.72 24.40 -3.65
N PRO A 37 -23.52 25.18 -2.56
CA PRO A 37 -22.21 25.49 -1.97
C PRO A 37 -21.35 24.24 -1.74
N LEU A 38 -20.46 24.02 -2.69
CA LEU A 38 -19.54 22.89 -2.75
C LEU A 38 -18.12 23.47 -2.76
N TYR A 39 -17.26 22.93 -1.92
CA TYR A 39 -15.91 23.43 -1.72
C TYR A 39 -14.89 22.30 -1.86
N ILE A 40 -13.69 22.65 -2.31
CA ILE A 40 -12.50 21.80 -2.25
C ILE A 40 -11.43 22.55 -1.49
N ASN A 41 -10.96 21.99 -0.37
CA ASN A 41 -9.96 22.63 0.49
C ASN A 41 -10.34 24.11 0.79
N ASP A 42 -11.60 24.32 1.19
CA ASP A 42 -12.21 25.62 1.51
C ASP A 42 -12.40 26.59 0.32
N LYS A 43 -12.11 26.17 -0.91
CA LYS A 43 -12.30 26.96 -2.13
C LYS A 43 -13.60 26.60 -2.82
N GLU A 44 -14.39 27.60 -3.19
CA GLU A 44 -15.71 27.38 -3.77
C GLU A 44 -15.64 26.88 -5.23
N VAL A 45 -16.26 25.74 -5.47
CA VAL A 45 -16.30 25.05 -6.76
C VAL A 45 -16.98 25.94 -7.80
N GLY A 46 -16.29 26.13 -8.93
CA GLY A 46 -16.80 26.91 -10.06
C GLY A 46 -16.65 28.42 -9.95
N ILE A 47 -16.36 28.94 -8.74
CA ILE A 47 -16.08 30.36 -8.51
C ILE A 47 -14.57 30.60 -8.40
N ASP A 48 -13.88 29.81 -7.58
CA ASP A 48 -12.45 29.96 -7.35
C ASP A 48 -11.63 29.42 -8.53
N LYS A 49 -10.77 30.27 -9.11
CA LYS A 49 -9.91 29.93 -10.25
C LYS A 49 -8.65 29.17 -9.85
N THR A 50 -8.35 29.04 -8.56
CA THR A 50 -7.14 28.38 -8.04
C THR A 50 -7.33 26.88 -7.80
N ILE A 51 -8.54 26.35 -7.98
CA ILE A 51 -8.79 24.90 -7.93
C ILE A 51 -8.15 24.25 -9.16
N SER A 52 -7.26 23.30 -8.91
CA SER A 52 -6.49 22.59 -9.92
C SER A 52 -7.31 21.52 -10.65
N GLU A 53 -6.89 21.16 -11.87
CA GLU A 53 -7.53 20.06 -12.63
C GLU A 53 -7.54 18.72 -11.87
N PRO A 54 -6.45 18.31 -11.18
CA PRO A 54 -6.49 17.13 -10.31
C PRO A 54 -7.55 17.21 -9.22
N GLU A 55 -7.73 18.36 -8.55
CA GLU A 55 -8.77 18.55 -7.54
C GLU A 55 -10.18 18.36 -8.12
N TYR A 56 -10.45 18.89 -9.32
CA TYR A 56 -11.72 18.66 -10.01
C TYR A 56 -11.93 17.20 -10.40
N ILE A 57 -10.87 16.50 -10.82
CA ILE A 57 -10.95 15.06 -11.12
C ILE A 57 -11.29 14.29 -9.85
N LEU A 58 -10.69 14.62 -8.71
CA LEU A 58 -10.98 13.95 -7.44
C LEU A 58 -12.42 14.17 -6.98
N LEU A 59 -12.90 15.41 -7.05
CA LEU A 59 -14.30 15.72 -6.78
C LEU A 59 -15.23 14.94 -7.72
N ASP A 60 -14.93 14.94 -9.01
CA ASP A 60 -15.70 14.21 -10.03
C ASP A 60 -15.78 12.73 -9.73
N ILE A 61 -14.66 12.16 -9.28
CA ILE A 61 -14.62 10.76 -8.95
C ILE A 61 -15.40 10.47 -7.65
N ILE A 62 -15.37 11.34 -6.64
CA ILE A 62 -16.22 11.17 -5.45
C ILE A 62 -17.70 11.24 -5.81
N LEU A 63 -18.11 12.21 -6.62
CA LEU A 63 -19.53 12.44 -6.88
C LEU A 63 -20.11 11.52 -7.97
N TYR A 64 -19.28 11.03 -8.90
CA TYR A 64 -19.71 10.26 -10.08
C TYR A 64 -18.98 8.93 -10.27
N GLY A 65 -18.02 8.60 -9.42
CA GLY A 65 -17.30 7.33 -9.44
C GLY A 65 -16.04 7.28 -10.31
N PRO A 66 -15.31 6.15 -10.27
CA PRO A 66 -14.01 5.98 -10.90
C PRO A 66 -14.04 6.16 -12.42
N LEU A 67 -12.93 6.66 -12.96
CA LEU A 67 -12.72 6.79 -14.40
C LEU A 67 -12.57 5.43 -15.10
N LYS A 68 -12.24 4.36 -14.34
CA LYS A 68 -12.12 2.99 -14.82
C LYS A 68 -12.60 2.00 -13.76
N ILE A 69 -13.51 1.09 -14.13
CA ILE A 69 -14.03 0.06 -13.22
C ILE A 69 -14.32 -1.25 -13.95
N LYS A 70 -14.17 -2.38 -13.27
CA LYS A 70 -14.58 -3.67 -13.82
C LYS A 70 -16.10 -3.73 -13.89
N LEU A 71 -16.64 -4.26 -14.99
CA LEU A 71 -18.08 -4.39 -15.19
C LEU A 71 -18.76 -5.14 -14.01
N SER A 72 -18.10 -6.15 -13.46
CA SER A 72 -18.60 -6.94 -12.33
C SER A 72 -18.84 -6.15 -11.04
N GLU A 73 -18.19 -4.99 -10.89
CA GLU A 73 -18.26 -4.15 -9.68
C GLU A 73 -19.04 -2.86 -9.92
N TYR A 74 -19.32 -2.56 -11.19
CA TYR A 74 -19.93 -1.31 -11.61
C TYR A 74 -21.25 -1.03 -10.89
N PHE A 75 -22.16 -2.01 -10.86
CA PHE A 75 -23.49 -1.83 -10.28
C PHE A 75 -23.44 -1.51 -8.78
N ASN A 76 -22.66 -2.27 -8.01
CA ASN A 76 -22.54 -2.04 -6.57
C ASN A 76 -21.92 -0.69 -6.25
N LEU A 77 -20.85 -0.31 -6.96
CA LEU A 77 -20.20 0.97 -6.72
C LEU A 77 -21.12 2.13 -7.11
N ASN A 78 -21.78 2.03 -8.26
CA ASN A 78 -22.65 3.09 -8.76
C ASN A 78 -23.85 3.32 -7.84
N ASN A 79 -24.42 2.27 -7.23
CA ASN A 79 -25.47 2.42 -6.24
C ASN A 79 -24.98 3.21 -5.01
N LYS A 80 -23.82 2.86 -4.45
CA LYS A 80 -23.23 3.60 -3.31
C LYS A 80 -23.00 5.08 -3.64
N ILE A 81 -22.48 5.37 -4.84
CA ILE A 81 -22.25 6.73 -5.29
C ILE A 81 -23.57 7.49 -5.42
N ILE A 82 -24.57 6.91 -6.08
CA ILE A 82 -25.90 7.52 -6.25
C ILE A 82 -26.52 7.82 -4.88
N ASP A 83 -26.45 6.89 -3.94
CA ASP A 83 -26.98 7.06 -2.59
C ASP A 83 -26.30 8.20 -1.85
N ARG A 84 -24.96 8.27 -1.91
CA ARG A 84 -24.17 9.37 -1.34
C ARG A 84 -24.55 10.71 -1.94
N THR A 85 -24.49 10.83 -3.27
CA THR A 85 -24.77 12.08 -3.98
C THR A 85 -26.21 12.55 -3.74
N THR A 86 -27.15 11.61 -3.66
CA THR A 86 -28.56 11.90 -3.30
C THR A 86 -28.70 12.37 -1.86
N THR A 87 -27.96 11.76 -0.93
CA THR A 87 -27.96 12.14 0.49
C THR A 87 -27.45 13.56 0.68
N TYR A 88 -26.30 13.88 0.10
CA TYR A 88 -25.71 15.22 0.13
C TYR A 88 -26.66 16.28 -0.44
N LYS A 89 -27.25 15.98 -1.61
CA LYS A 89 -28.22 16.87 -2.22
C LYS A 89 -29.43 17.14 -1.30
N LYS A 90 -29.98 16.10 -0.66
CA LYS A 90 -31.09 16.25 0.28
C LYS A 90 -30.72 17.05 1.52
N LEU A 91 -29.52 16.85 2.09
CA LEU A 91 -29.07 17.59 3.26
C LEU A 91 -29.02 19.10 2.98
N LEU A 92 -28.55 19.47 1.79
CA LEU A 92 -28.48 20.85 1.39
C LEU A 92 -29.85 21.44 1.02
N GLU A 93 -30.67 20.73 0.25
CA GLU A 93 -32.02 21.17 -0.12
C GLU A 93 -32.91 21.40 1.11
N LYS A 94 -32.66 20.64 2.19
CA LYS A 94 -33.36 20.79 3.47
C LYS A 94 -32.72 21.82 4.40
N ASN A 95 -31.69 22.55 3.96
CA ASN A 95 -30.89 23.47 4.79
C ASN A 95 -30.39 22.81 6.09
N THR A 96 -30.18 21.49 6.09
CA THR A 96 -29.57 20.78 7.24
C THR A 96 -28.09 21.09 7.32
N ILE A 97 -27.48 21.32 6.16
CA ILE A 97 -26.09 21.79 6.03
C ILE A 97 -26.09 22.99 5.09
N TYR A 98 -25.20 23.95 5.31
CA TYR A 98 -25.05 25.16 4.49
C TYR A 98 -24.02 25.00 3.38
N GLY A 99 -23.27 23.90 3.36
CA GLY A 99 -22.31 23.59 2.31
C GLY A 99 -21.65 22.23 2.53
N ILE A 100 -20.88 21.80 1.54
CA ILE A 100 -20.04 20.59 1.63
C ILE A 100 -18.62 20.93 1.21
N ASN A 101 -17.64 20.63 2.05
CA ASN A 101 -16.23 20.84 1.75
C ASN A 101 -15.47 19.52 1.68
N PHE A 102 -14.83 19.27 0.55
CA PHE A 102 -13.98 18.10 0.32
C PHE A 102 -12.52 18.46 0.60
N ASN A 103 -11.97 17.84 1.64
CA ASN A 103 -10.59 18.05 2.08
C ASN A 103 -9.70 16.93 1.52
N PHE A 104 -8.77 17.32 0.64
CA PHE A 104 -7.78 16.43 0.03
C PHE A 104 -6.39 16.77 0.54
N THR A 105 -5.85 15.93 1.44
CA THR A 105 -4.53 16.15 2.07
C THR A 105 -3.37 15.38 1.44
N PHE A 106 -3.60 14.58 0.39
CA PHE A 106 -2.57 13.68 -0.15
C PHE A 106 -2.57 13.63 -1.69
N PRO A 107 -1.44 13.26 -2.33
CA PRO A 107 -1.43 13.00 -3.77
C PRO A 107 -2.23 11.72 -4.04
N ILE A 108 -3.47 11.87 -4.51
CA ILE A 108 -4.34 10.72 -4.79
C ILE A 108 -3.95 10.09 -6.13
N LEU A 109 -3.65 8.80 -6.10
CA LEU A 109 -3.57 7.96 -7.29
C LEU A 109 -4.95 8.00 -7.99
N LEU A 110 -4.97 8.42 -9.27
CA LEU A 110 -6.14 8.69 -10.11
C LEU A 110 -7.11 7.50 -10.36
N ASN A 111 -7.03 6.42 -9.59
CA ASN A 111 -7.83 5.22 -9.74
C ASN A 111 -8.64 4.95 -8.46
N PHE A 112 -9.89 5.44 -8.41
CA PHE A 112 -10.71 5.43 -7.20
C PHE A 112 -11.06 4.07 -6.63
N LYS A 113 -10.92 3.02 -7.43
CA LYS A 113 -11.17 1.67 -6.93
C LYS A 113 -10.06 1.21 -5.98
N ASP A 114 -8.83 1.64 -6.25
CA ASP A 114 -7.80 1.58 -5.21
C ASP A 114 -8.18 2.54 -4.10
N SER A 115 -8.80 3.69 -4.40
CA SER A 115 -9.09 4.67 -3.37
C SER A 115 -10.20 4.31 -2.37
N GLU A 116 -11.24 3.55 -2.69
CA GLU A 116 -12.21 3.12 -1.65
C GLU A 116 -11.68 1.98 -0.78
N ASN A 117 -10.72 1.20 -1.30
CA ASN A 117 -10.03 0.17 -0.51
C ASN A 117 -8.84 0.73 0.26
N LYS A 118 -8.20 1.78 -0.27
CA LYS A 118 -7.06 2.47 0.32
C LYS A 118 -7.45 3.70 1.10
N TYR A 119 -8.64 4.26 0.96
CA TYR A 119 -9.05 5.48 1.64
C TYR A 119 -10.49 5.36 2.13
N GLN A 120 -10.72 5.83 3.34
CA GLN A 120 -12.01 5.97 3.97
C GLN A 120 -12.46 7.43 3.85
N LEU A 121 -13.75 7.61 3.55
CA LEU A 121 -14.40 8.91 3.72
C LEU A 121 -14.79 9.07 5.19
N LYS A 122 -14.31 10.13 5.82
CA LYS A 122 -14.82 10.60 7.10
C LYS A 122 -15.60 11.88 6.90
N GLU A 123 -16.80 11.90 7.44
CA GLU A 123 -17.72 13.03 7.36
C GLU A 123 -17.93 13.60 8.76
N TYR A 124 -17.82 14.92 8.92
CA TYR A 124 -18.22 15.61 10.14
C TYR A 124 -18.90 16.93 9.81
N LEU A 125 -19.86 17.34 10.63
CA LEU A 125 -20.51 18.64 10.52
C LEU A 125 -19.74 19.64 11.38
N ASP A 126 -19.29 20.74 10.78
CA ASP A 126 -18.61 21.79 11.54
C ASP A 126 -19.59 22.76 12.24
N PHE A 127 -19.03 23.72 12.98
CA PHE A 127 -19.79 24.71 13.73
C PHE A 127 -20.60 25.69 12.85
N ASN A 128 -20.29 25.78 11.56
CA ASN A 128 -21.01 26.57 10.58
C ASN A 128 -22.01 25.71 9.78
N ASN A 129 -22.34 24.50 10.23
CA ASN A 129 -23.16 23.54 9.50
C ASN A 129 -22.62 23.23 8.08
N ILE A 130 -21.30 23.29 7.86
CA ILE A 130 -20.68 22.80 6.63
C ILE A 130 -20.28 21.34 6.87
N LEU A 131 -20.68 20.46 5.96
CA LEU A 131 -20.29 19.06 5.98
C LEU A 131 -18.87 18.93 5.45
N GLN A 132 -17.95 18.61 6.33
CA GLN A 132 -16.54 18.42 6.03
C GLN A 132 -16.29 16.95 5.70
N ILE A 133 -15.74 16.69 4.52
CA ILE A 133 -15.52 15.34 4.00
C ILE A 133 -14.02 15.15 3.76
N TYR A 134 -13.42 14.22 4.49
CA TYR A 134 -12.00 13.87 4.38
C TYR A 134 -11.85 12.53 3.68
N LEU A 135 -10.95 12.49 2.69
CA LEU A 135 -10.48 11.23 2.12
C LEU A 135 -9.19 10.83 2.82
N ILE A 136 -9.27 9.92 3.79
CA ILE A 136 -8.15 9.50 4.65
C ILE A 136 -7.66 8.14 4.21
N GLU A 137 -6.36 7.94 4.05
CA GLU A 137 -5.81 6.63 3.68
C GLU A 137 -6.09 5.60 4.80
N ASN A 138 -6.81 4.53 4.47
CA ASN A 138 -6.91 3.33 5.27
C ASN A 138 -5.55 2.65 5.32
N LYS A 139 -5.03 2.46 6.53
CA LYS A 139 -3.87 1.60 6.77
C LYS A 139 -4.19 0.21 6.26
N LYS A 140 -3.59 -0.16 5.13
CA LYS A 140 -3.70 -1.50 4.56
C LYS A 140 -2.44 -2.25 4.89
N TYR A 141 -2.59 -3.45 5.43
CA TYR A 141 -1.47 -4.31 5.77
C TYR A 141 -1.28 -5.39 4.71
N ILE A 142 -0.02 -5.74 4.46
CA ILE A 142 0.37 -6.92 3.70
C ILE A 142 0.84 -7.97 4.69
N TYR A 143 0.31 -9.17 4.53
CA TYR A 143 0.65 -10.32 5.35
C TYR A 143 1.47 -11.33 4.55
N ARG A 144 2.51 -11.89 5.16
CA ARG A 144 3.26 -13.04 4.65
C ARG A 144 3.22 -14.15 5.68
N GLU A 145 3.15 -15.39 5.20
CA GLU A 145 3.32 -16.57 6.04
C GLU A 145 4.79 -16.73 6.47
N LEU A 146 4.96 -17.04 7.74
CA LEU A 146 6.24 -17.42 8.33
C LEU A 146 6.74 -18.71 7.67
N ARG A 147 7.98 -18.74 7.20
CA ARG A 147 8.57 -19.96 6.64
C ARG A 147 8.82 -20.97 7.76
N SER A 148 8.41 -22.20 7.51
CA SER A 148 8.80 -23.35 8.34
C SER A 148 10.25 -23.74 8.08
N LYS A 149 10.83 -24.58 8.94
CA LYS A 149 12.16 -25.16 8.71
C LYS A 149 12.30 -25.89 7.36
N PHE A 150 11.23 -26.51 6.87
CA PHE A 150 11.23 -27.28 5.63
C PHE A 150 11.31 -26.38 4.40
N ASP A 151 10.78 -25.16 4.48
CA ASP A 151 10.86 -24.21 3.38
C ASP A 151 12.30 -23.81 3.06
N TRP A 152 13.17 -23.87 4.07
CA TRP A 152 14.56 -23.56 3.90
C TRP A 152 15.21 -24.65 3.01
N ASP A 153 14.86 -25.94 3.16
CA ASP A 153 15.47 -27.08 2.42
C ASP A 153 15.42 -26.89 0.90
N GLU A 154 14.43 -26.12 0.43
CA GLU A 154 14.22 -25.77 -0.97
C GLU A 154 14.63 -24.31 -1.31
N TYR A 155 15.12 -23.55 -0.34
CA TYR A 155 15.37 -22.11 -0.45
C TYR A 155 16.65 -21.80 -1.24
N ASN A 156 16.51 -21.89 -2.57
CA ASN A 156 17.59 -21.69 -3.55
C ASN A 156 17.99 -20.22 -3.77
N VAL A 157 17.36 -19.26 -3.09
CA VAL A 157 17.46 -17.83 -3.48
C VAL A 157 18.89 -17.29 -3.31
N LEU A 158 19.60 -17.73 -2.26
CA LEU A 158 20.95 -17.24 -2.00
C LEU A 158 22.05 -18.13 -2.56
N LYS A 159 21.86 -19.45 -2.70
CA LYS A 159 22.91 -20.45 -3.04
C LYS A 159 24.15 -20.47 -2.12
N ILE A 160 24.27 -19.51 -1.21
CA ILE A 160 25.35 -19.34 -0.25
C ILE A 160 25.10 -20.21 0.98
N ARG A 161 26.15 -20.82 1.53
CA ARG A 161 26.06 -21.55 2.80
C ARG A 161 25.58 -20.61 3.90
N LEU A 162 24.53 -21.01 4.62
CA LEU A 162 23.90 -20.17 5.63
C LEU A 162 23.99 -20.83 7.00
N TYR A 163 24.42 -20.06 7.98
CA TYR A 163 24.55 -20.45 9.38
C TYR A 163 23.83 -19.46 10.28
N VAL A 164 23.34 -19.94 11.42
CA VAL A 164 22.78 -19.11 12.50
C VAL A 164 23.44 -19.50 13.80
N ASN A 165 24.09 -18.57 14.50
CA ASN A 165 24.79 -18.85 15.76
C ASN A 165 25.52 -20.20 15.71
N HIS A 166 26.49 -20.38 14.80
CA HIS A 166 27.24 -21.63 14.58
C HIS A 166 26.45 -22.88 14.10
N LYS A 167 25.13 -22.82 13.97
CA LYS A 167 24.26 -23.92 13.51
C LYS A 167 24.09 -23.86 12.00
N SER A 168 24.04 -25.02 11.35
CA SER A 168 23.87 -25.10 9.90
C SER A 168 22.40 -24.94 9.53
N VAL A 169 22.10 -23.96 8.69
CA VAL A 169 20.79 -23.90 8.03
C VAL A 169 20.84 -24.95 6.92
N ILE A 170 21.46 -24.70 5.74
CA ILE A 170 21.28 -25.54 4.52
C ILE A 170 22.41 -25.54 3.49
N PHE A 171 22.48 -26.68 2.76
CA PHE A 171 22.94 -27.03 1.39
C PHE A 171 23.90 -28.23 1.37
N ILE A 172 24.56 -28.47 2.51
CA ILE A 172 25.01 -29.79 2.95
C ILE A 172 24.81 -29.68 4.45
N LYS A 173 23.90 -30.45 5.06
CA LYS A 173 23.93 -30.61 6.52
C LYS A 173 25.33 -31.15 6.81
N ASP A 174 26.24 -30.28 7.24
CA ASP A 174 27.49 -30.71 7.81
C ASP A 174 27.04 -31.59 8.97
N LYS A 175 27.21 -32.91 8.82
CA LYS A 175 26.63 -33.94 9.72
C LYS A 175 26.98 -33.73 11.19
N TYR A 176 27.90 -32.82 11.46
CA TYR A 176 28.48 -32.50 12.75
C TYR A 176 27.99 -31.17 13.34
N LEU A 177 27.18 -30.39 12.62
CA LEU A 177 26.64 -29.13 13.11
C LEU A 177 25.18 -29.29 13.54
N GLU A 178 24.84 -28.66 14.67
CA GLU A 178 23.47 -28.60 15.17
C GLU A 178 22.55 -27.83 14.20
N GLU A 179 21.25 -28.14 14.27
CA GLU A 179 20.19 -27.40 13.56
C GLU A 179 19.73 -26.20 14.38
N PRO A 180 19.37 -25.06 13.75
CA PRO A 180 18.74 -23.94 14.42
C PRO A 180 17.46 -24.35 15.15
N THR A 181 17.22 -23.72 16.29
CA THR A 181 15.94 -23.80 17.01
C THR A 181 14.83 -23.17 16.17
N GLU A 182 13.57 -23.50 16.49
CA GLU A 182 12.40 -22.89 15.82
C GLU A 182 12.44 -21.36 15.91
N LEU A 183 12.79 -20.82 17.07
CA LEU A 183 12.92 -19.39 17.29
C LEU A 183 14.03 -18.76 16.42
N GLU A 184 15.18 -19.44 16.28
CA GLU A 184 16.26 -19.01 15.39
C GLU A 184 15.82 -19.00 13.91
N TYR A 185 14.99 -19.96 13.48
CA TYR A 185 14.38 -19.93 12.15
C TYR A 185 13.41 -18.77 11.97
N ILE A 186 12.63 -18.42 12.99
CA ILE A 186 11.72 -17.26 12.95
C ILE A 186 12.51 -15.98 12.78
N VAL A 187 13.53 -15.76 13.61
CA VAL A 187 14.36 -14.56 13.54
C VAL A 187 15.10 -14.49 12.20
N LEU A 188 15.59 -15.63 11.69
CA LEU A 188 16.21 -15.72 10.38
C LEU A 188 15.25 -15.32 9.24
N ASP A 189 14.04 -15.85 9.26
CA ASP A 189 12.98 -15.56 8.28
C ASP A 189 12.62 -14.07 8.28
N LEU A 190 12.40 -13.49 9.44
CA LEU A 190 12.12 -12.07 9.60
C LEU A 190 13.29 -11.20 9.12
N PHE A 191 14.53 -11.58 9.45
CA PHE A 191 15.70 -10.84 9.02
C PHE A 191 15.86 -10.87 7.50
N LEU A 192 15.75 -12.04 6.88
CA LEU A 192 16.04 -12.24 5.45
C LEU A 192 14.89 -11.81 4.54
N LEU A 193 13.65 -11.87 5.00
CA LEU A 193 12.43 -11.66 4.19
C LEU A 193 11.56 -10.50 4.67
N GLY A 194 11.88 -9.94 5.84
CA GLY A 194 11.15 -8.84 6.44
C GLY A 194 9.96 -9.30 7.29
N PRO A 195 9.24 -8.33 7.88
CA PRO A 195 8.16 -8.59 8.84
C PRO A 195 6.99 -9.36 8.20
N LEU A 196 6.30 -10.14 9.03
CA LEU A 196 5.11 -10.90 8.64
C LEU A 196 3.93 -9.98 8.31
N GLU A 197 3.83 -8.86 9.02
CA GLU A 197 2.83 -7.82 8.80
C GLU A 197 3.53 -6.48 8.58
N LYS A 198 3.13 -5.76 7.53
CA LYS A 198 3.66 -4.43 7.21
C LYS A 198 2.62 -3.55 6.57
N GLU A 199 2.68 -2.26 6.85
CA GLU A 199 1.84 -1.29 6.17
C GLU A 199 2.21 -1.25 4.68
N TYR A 200 1.21 -1.25 3.80
CA TYR A 200 1.38 -1.30 2.34
C TYR A 200 2.22 -0.12 1.84
N SER A 201 2.10 1.04 2.51
CA SER A 201 2.89 2.26 2.29
C SER A 201 4.40 2.02 2.49
N GLU A 202 4.79 1.19 3.46
CA GLU A 202 6.19 0.89 3.78
C GLU A 202 6.75 -0.29 2.96
N ASN A 203 5.88 -1.10 2.37
CA ASN A 203 6.26 -2.35 1.73
C ASN A 203 7.37 -2.20 0.69
N TYR A 204 7.29 -1.18 -0.17
CA TYR A 204 8.32 -0.95 -1.20
C TYR A 204 9.69 -0.65 -0.58
N LYS A 205 9.73 0.20 0.45
CA LYS A 205 10.96 0.59 1.14
C LYS A 205 11.64 -0.60 1.81
N ILE A 206 10.86 -1.40 2.55
CA ILE A 206 11.37 -2.57 3.27
C ILE A 206 11.89 -3.63 2.28
N ILE A 207 11.10 -3.98 1.26
CA ILE A 207 11.50 -4.97 0.25
C ILE A 207 12.75 -4.51 -0.50
N TYR A 208 12.83 -3.23 -0.86
CA TYR A 208 13.99 -2.68 -1.56
C TYR A 208 15.27 -2.86 -0.73
N LEU A 209 15.25 -2.48 0.56
CA LEU A 209 16.40 -2.63 1.46
C LEU A 209 16.85 -4.09 1.61
N ILE A 210 15.89 -5.00 1.77
CA ILE A 210 16.15 -6.44 1.88
C ILE A 210 16.79 -6.98 0.59
N ASN A 211 16.25 -6.60 -0.56
CA ASN A 211 16.75 -7.04 -1.86
C ASN A 211 18.17 -6.52 -2.14
N GLU A 212 18.44 -5.24 -1.85
CA GLU A 212 19.77 -4.66 -2.01
C GLU A 212 20.80 -5.35 -1.11
N ARG A 213 20.46 -5.59 0.16
CA ARG A 213 21.32 -6.33 1.09
C ARG A 213 21.60 -7.74 0.59
N ASN A 214 20.56 -8.50 0.25
CA ASN A 214 20.71 -9.89 -0.20
C ASN A 214 21.47 -9.98 -1.53
N LYS A 215 21.29 -9.01 -2.43
CA LYS A 215 22.06 -8.89 -3.67
C LYS A 215 23.55 -8.65 -3.38
N ARG A 216 23.88 -7.71 -2.49
CA ARG A 216 25.27 -7.47 -2.10
C ARG A 216 25.96 -8.73 -1.57
N TYR A 217 25.28 -9.51 -0.73
CA TYR A 217 25.85 -10.77 -0.23
C TYR A 217 26.07 -11.79 -1.34
N LYS A 218 25.16 -11.85 -2.31
CA LYS A 218 25.33 -12.67 -3.51
C LYS A 218 26.51 -12.24 -4.35
N ASP A 219 26.68 -10.94 -4.57
CA ASP A 219 27.79 -10.41 -5.35
C ASP A 219 29.13 -10.75 -4.68
N MET A 220 29.24 -10.62 -3.34
CA MET A 220 30.44 -11.02 -2.58
C MET A 220 30.75 -12.52 -2.73
N TYR A 221 29.73 -13.37 -2.78
CA TYR A 221 29.90 -14.81 -3.00
C TYR A 221 30.35 -15.13 -4.42
N ASP A 222 29.69 -14.54 -5.42
CA ASP A 222 30.00 -14.75 -6.83
C ASP A 222 31.42 -14.27 -7.17
N MET A 223 31.94 -13.25 -6.45
CA MET A 223 33.32 -12.78 -6.53
C MET A 223 34.34 -13.63 -5.74
N GLY A 224 33.88 -14.60 -4.94
CA GLY A 224 34.74 -15.47 -4.12
C GLY A 224 35.34 -14.79 -2.88
N GLU A 225 34.80 -13.63 -2.48
CA GLU A 225 35.16 -12.94 -1.24
C GLU A 225 34.65 -13.71 -0.02
N ILE A 226 33.45 -14.30 -0.15
CA ILE A 226 32.83 -15.13 0.88
C ILE A 226 32.39 -16.47 0.32
N TYR A 227 32.39 -17.51 1.16
CA TYR A 227 31.85 -18.84 0.86
C TYR A 227 30.60 -19.18 1.68
N GLY A 228 30.28 -18.34 2.67
CA GLY A 228 29.14 -18.53 3.55
C GLY A 228 28.78 -17.26 4.33
N ILE A 229 27.58 -17.27 4.92
CA ILE A 229 27.06 -16.21 5.78
C ILE A 229 26.70 -16.85 7.13
N ASN A 230 27.13 -16.24 8.23
CA ASN A 230 26.75 -16.63 9.58
C ASN A 230 26.04 -15.46 10.26
N ILE A 231 24.74 -15.60 10.48
CA ILE A 231 23.93 -14.59 11.17
C ILE A 231 23.98 -14.90 12.66
N ARG A 232 24.42 -13.92 13.46
CA ARG A 232 24.59 -14.04 14.91
C ARG A 232 23.57 -13.20 15.65
N PHE A 233 22.83 -13.87 16.52
CA PHE A 233 21.80 -13.32 17.40
C PHE A 233 22.27 -13.32 18.87
N ASP A 234 23.48 -12.81 19.15
CA ASP A 234 24.02 -12.80 20.52
C ASP A 234 23.25 -11.80 21.40
N LYS A 235 22.64 -12.30 22.48
CA LYS A 235 21.86 -11.51 23.47
C LYS A 235 20.70 -10.71 22.86
N LEU A 236 20.06 -11.27 21.84
CA LEU A 236 18.93 -10.65 21.16
C LEU A 236 17.74 -10.41 22.11
N ASP A 237 17.29 -9.17 22.23
CA ASP A 237 15.99 -8.85 22.81
C ASP A 237 14.92 -9.12 21.74
N TYR A 238 14.24 -10.26 21.89
CA TYR A 238 13.23 -10.72 20.95
C TYR A 238 12.11 -9.71 20.71
N PHE A 239 11.70 -8.96 21.74
CA PHE A 239 10.63 -7.97 21.59
C PHE A 239 11.07 -6.80 20.72
N LYS A 240 12.27 -6.28 20.96
CA LYS A 240 12.86 -5.24 20.12
C LYS A 240 13.04 -5.69 18.68
N PHE A 241 13.58 -6.90 18.47
CA PHE A 241 13.78 -7.43 17.13
C PHE A 241 12.47 -7.55 16.35
N LEU A 242 11.41 -8.06 16.99
CA LEU A 242 10.07 -8.15 16.37
C LEU A 242 9.51 -6.78 15.99
N ASN A 243 9.85 -5.73 16.75
CA ASN A 243 9.49 -4.34 16.46
C ASN A 243 10.46 -3.64 15.49
N SER A 244 11.36 -4.38 14.84
CA SER A 244 12.40 -3.84 13.95
C SER A 244 13.37 -2.85 14.62
N GLU A 245 13.50 -2.93 15.94
CA GLU A 245 14.44 -2.13 16.74
C GLU A 245 15.79 -2.85 16.85
N TYR A 246 16.50 -2.95 15.73
CA TYR A 246 17.83 -3.57 15.70
C TYR A 246 18.75 -2.88 14.70
N SER A 247 20.05 -3.11 14.88
CA SER A 247 21.11 -2.73 13.96
C SER A 247 21.93 -3.96 13.56
N THR A 248 22.68 -3.84 12.48
CA THR A 248 23.54 -4.91 11.98
C THR A 248 24.98 -4.45 11.86
N GLU A 249 25.91 -5.25 12.37
CA GLU A 249 27.35 -5.10 12.13
C GLU A 249 27.85 -6.28 11.30
N GLU A 250 28.67 -6.00 10.28
CA GLU A 250 29.15 -7.01 9.34
C GLU A 250 30.67 -7.14 9.38
N ARG A 251 31.17 -8.36 9.47
CA ARG A 251 32.61 -8.66 9.45
C ARG A 251 32.89 -9.91 8.64
N ILE A 252 33.94 -9.88 7.82
CA ILE A 252 34.41 -11.07 7.11
C ILE A 252 35.55 -11.69 7.92
N TYR A 253 35.41 -12.97 8.26
CA TYR A 253 36.47 -13.75 8.88
C TYR A 253 36.56 -15.11 8.19
N GLU A 254 37.77 -15.50 7.77
CA GLU A 254 38.01 -16.77 7.04
C GLU A 254 37.03 -16.98 5.85
N LYS A 255 36.73 -15.89 5.12
CA LYS A 255 35.75 -15.88 4.01
C LYS A 255 34.32 -16.28 4.40
N ILE A 256 33.96 -16.16 5.68
CA ILE A 256 32.57 -16.19 6.13
C ILE A 256 32.16 -14.77 6.48
N LEU A 257 31.02 -14.33 5.95
CA LEU A 257 30.39 -13.08 6.35
C LEU A 257 29.63 -13.28 7.66
N PHE A 258 30.14 -12.72 8.75
CA PHE A 258 29.44 -12.65 10.02
C PHE A 258 28.56 -11.41 10.05
N ILE A 259 27.27 -11.60 10.31
CA ILE A 259 26.27 -10.54 10.47
C ILE A 259 25.80 -10.58 11.91
N TYR A 260 26.23 -9.63 12.72
CA TYR A 260 25.83 -9.49 14.12
C TYR A 260 24.56 -8.64 14.18
N ILE A 261 23.48 -9.19 14.73
CA ILE A 261 22.24 -8.45 14.96
C ILE A 261 22.21 -7.97 16.41
N ILE A 262 22.12 -6.65 16.59
CA ILE A 262 22.21 -5.98 17.88
C ILE A 262 20.89 -5.21 18.12
N THR A 263 20.18 -5.56 19.20
CA THR A 263 18.92 -4.94 19.67
C THR A 263 19.12 -4.05 20.90
#